data_AF-A0A2V7TS63-F1
#
_entry.id   AF-A0A2V7TS63-F1
#
_cell.length_a   1.000
_cell.length_b   1.000
_cell.length_c   1.000
_cell.angle_alpha   90.00
_cell.angle_beta   90.00
_cell.angle_gamma   90.00
#
_symmetry.space_group_name_H-M   'P 1'
#
loop_
_entity.id
_entity.type
_entity.pdbx_description
1 polymer ?
#
loop_
_entity_poly.entity_id
_entity_poly.type
_entity_poly.pdbx_seq_one_letter_code
_entity_poly.pdbx_strand_id
1 'polypeptide(L)'
;MALLPVDVFVIAELVGGDETEDFYCPAIEWEWGDGNRSAHEADCPPFRPGMTMARLHSASHAYRRPGAYSIRVTLRRVGRALAAATTQVDIR
;
A
#
# COMPACT_ATOMS: atom_id res chain seq x y z
N MET A 1 -15.82 10.83 -20.78
CA MET A 1 -14.49 11.46 -20.97
C MET A 1 -13.97 11.78 -19.59
N ALA A 2 -13.08 10.97 -19.01
CA ALA A 2 -12.32 11.44 -17.86
C ALA A 2 -11.35 12.54 -18.31
N LEU A 3 -11.23 13.58 -17.48
CA LEU A 3 -10.18 14.57 -17.61
C LEU A 3 -8.91 13.91 -17.08
N LEU A 4 -7.94 13.64 -17.96
CA LEU A 4 -6.64 13.15 -17.55
C LEU A 4 -5.80 14.34 -17.03
N PRO A 5 -5.02 14.16 -15.95
CA PRO A 5 -4.83 12.93 -15.18
C PRO A 5 -6.01 12.57 -14.27
N VAL A 6 -6.24 11.27 -14.05
CA VAL A 6 -7.16 10.77 -13.03
C VAL A 6 -6.35 10.42 -11.78
N ASP A 7 -6.58 11.17 -10.70
CA ASP A 7 -5.99 10.87 -9.39
C ASP A 7 -6.79 9.76 -8.70
N VAL A 8 -6.13 8.63 -8.45
CA VAL A 8 -6.68 7.48 -7.74
C VAL A 8 -6.10 7.45 -6.35
N PHE A 9 -6.96 7.50 -5.35
CA PHE A 9 -6.61 7.31 -3.93
C PHE A 9 -7.05 5.92 -3.48
N VAL A 10 -6.12 5.15 -2.95
CA VAL A 10 -6.38 3.80 -2.42
C VAL A 10 -6.07 3.74 -0.94
N ILE A 11 -6.86 2.95 -0.22
CA ILE A 11 -6.64 2.61 1.17
C ILE A 11 -6.54 1.08 1.24
N ALA A 12 -5.45 0.59 1.80
CA ALA A 12 -5.29 -0.80 2.21
C ALA A 12 -5.55 -0.90 3.71
N GLU A 13 -6.43 -1.82 4.09
CA GLU A 13 -6.70 -2.17 5.48
C GLU A 13 -6.06 -3.52 5.79
N LEU A 14 -5.20 -3.55 6.81
CA LEU A 14 -4.66 -4.79 7.36
C LEU A 14 -5.70 -5.45 8.27
N VAL A 15 -6.40 -6.43 7.72
CA VAL A 15 -7.35 -7.28 8.44
C VAL A 15 -6.65 -8.52 8.97
N GLY A 16 -6.79 -8.81 10.27
CA GLY A 16 -6.04 -9.89 10.93
C GLY A 16 -4.58 -9.54 11.23
N GLY A 17 -3.75 -10.55 11.48
CA GLY A 17 -2.43 -10.35 12.05
C GLY A 17 -2.54 -10.02 13.53
N ASP A 18 -2.07 -10.93 14.38
CA ASP A 18 -1.88 -10.65 15.81
C ASP A 18 -0.95 -9.44 15.97
N GLU A 19 -1.03 -8.72 17.09
CA GLU A 19 -0.12 -7.62 17.45
C GLU A 19 1.30 -8.13 17.75
N THR A 20 1.86 -8.81 16.76
CA THR A 20 3.20 -9.38 16.73
C THR A 20 4.16 -8.36 16.17
N GLU A 21 5.40 -8.43 16.62
CA GLU A 21 6.45 -7.49 16.23
C GLU A 21 6.61 -7.36 14.70
N ASP A 22 6.28 -8.40 13.93
CA ASP A 22 6.35 -8.40 12.47
C ASP A 22 5.52 -7.27 11.82
N PHE A 23 4.34 -6.95 12.37
CA PHE A 23 3.46 -5.90 11.86
C PHE A 23 3.76 -4.51 12.43
N TYR A 24 4.77 -4.41 13.29
CA TYR A 24 5.27 -3.11 13.72
C TYR A 24 6.08 -2.45 12.60
N CYS A 25 5.80 -1.19 12.32
CA CYS A 25 6.55 -0.38 11.35
C CYS A 25 6.94 -1.09 10.03
N PRO A 26 6.00 -1.71 9.31
CA PRO A 26 6.33 -2.39 8.07
C PRO A 26 6.56 -1.39 6.94
N ALA A 27 7.44 -1.73 6.02
CA ALA A 27 7.56 -1.04 4.75
C ALA A 27 6.37 -1.41 3.86
N ILE A 28 5.71 -0.41 3.29
CA ILE A 28 4.61 -0.58 2.34
C ILE A 28 5.14 -0.34 0.93
N GLU A 29 4.91 -1.28 0.03
CA GLU A 29 5.23 -1.14 -1.39
C GLU A 29 3.94 -1.21 -2.21
N TRP A 30 3.68 -0.19 -3.01
CA TRP A 30 2.61 -0.11 -3.98
C TRP A 30 3.17 -0.29 -5.38
N GLU A 31 2.59 -1.19 -6.15
CA GLU A 31 2.83 -1.36 -7.58
C GLU A 31 1.54 -0.97 -8.31
N TRP A 32 1.60 0.06 -9.16
CA TRP A 32 0.39 0.67 -9.75
C TRP A 32 -0.07 0.00 -11.05
N GLY A 33 0.68 -0.98 -11.57
CA GLY A 33 0.34 -1.68 -12.81
C GLY A 33 0.62 -0.89 -14.10
N ASP A 34 1.10 0.35 -14.00
CA ASP A 34 1.59 1.18 -15.11
C ASP A 34 3.13 1.19 -15.20
N GLY A 35 3.80 0.40 -14.37
CA GLY A 35 5.26 0.35 -14.22
C GLY A 35 5.80 1.25 -13.09
N ASN A 36 4.99 2.14 -12.53
CA ASN A 36 5.39 2.95 -11.37
C ASN A 36 5.21 2.17 -10.06
N ARG A 37 6.03 2.54 -9.08
CA ARG A 37 5.97 2.02 -7.72
C ARG A 37 6.08 3.15 -6.71
N SER A 38 5.40 3.00 -5.58
CA SER A 38 5.52 3.89 -4.44
C SER A 38 5.87 3.08 -3.21
N ALA A 39 6.98 3.38 -2.56
CA ALA A 39 7.33 2.77 -1.28
C ALA A 39 7.15 3.79 -0.16
N HIS A 40 6.59 3.35 0.96
CA HIS A 40 6.47 4.13 2.17
C HIS A 40 7.03 3.33 3.35
N GLU A 41 8.13 3.80 3.92
CA GLU A 41 8.71 3.28 5.14
C GLU A 41 8.50 4.33 6.22
N ALA A 42 7.86 3.93 7.32
CA ALA A 42 7.64 4.84 8.44
C ALA A 42 8.91 4.86 9.31
N ASP A 43 9.29 6.04 9.80
CA ASP A 43 10.38 6.17 10.77
C ASP A 43 9.80 6.00 12.19
N CYS A 44 9.67 4.75 12.64
CA CYS A 44 9.04 4.44 13.92
C CYS A 44 10.07 4.31 15.05
N PRO A 45 9.68 4.66 16.30
CA PRO A 45 10.50 4.39 17.46
C PRO A 45 10.73 2.88 17.67
N PRO A 46 11.60 2.47 18.61
CA PRO A 46 11.74 1.06 18.96
C PRO A 46 10.42 0.45 19.43
N PHE A 47 10.14 -0.78 19.01
CA PHE A 47 8.95 -1.54 19.41
C PHE A 47 8.86 -1.66 20.93
N ARG A 48 7.64 -1.50 21.46
CA ARG A 48 7.30 -1.84 22.86
C ARG A 48 6.01 -2.64 22.88
N PRO A 49 5.90 -3.67 23.75
CA PRO A 49 4.65 -4.39 23.95
C PRO A 49 3.49 -3.44 24.30
N GLY A 50 2.34 -3.63 23.66
CA GLY A 50 1.14 -2.80 23.86
C GLY A 50 1.08 -1.54 22.99
N MET A 51 1.98 -1.35 22.03
CA MET A 51 1.86 -0.29 21.03
C MET A 51 0.82 -0.66 19.95
N THR A 52 -0.05 0.30 19.62
CA THR A 52 -0.99 0.17 18.52
C THR A 52 -0.29 0.28 17.17
N MET A 53 -0.60 -0.63 16.26
CA MET A 53 -0.05 -0.66 14.91
C MET A 53 -0.96 0.08 13.95
N ALA A 54 -0.37 0.78 12.97
CA ALA A 54 -1.15 1.36 11.88
C ALA A 54 -1.75 0.24 11.03
N ARG A 55 -3.08 0.20 10.93
CA ARG A 55 -3.80 -0.79 10.11
C ARG A 55 -4.25 -0.26 8.76
N LEU A 56 -4.26 1.07 8.61
CA LEU A 56 -4.68 1.76 7.41
C LEU A 56 -3.46 2.36 6.74
N HIS A 57 -3.24 1.98 5.49
CA HIS A 57 -2.18 2.52 4.65
C HIS A 57 -2.82 3.09 3.40
N SER A 58 -2.54 4.35 3.10
CA SER A 58 -3.08 5.02 1.93
C SER A 58 -1.99 5.50 0.99
N ALA A 59 -2.33 5.57 -0.28
CA ALA A 59 -1.47 6.15 -1.30
C ALA A 59 -2.34 6.75 -2.42
N SER A 60 -1.79 7.76 -3.08
CA SER A 60 -2.38 8.35 -4.29
C SER A 60 -1.46 8.12 -5.49
N HIS A 61 -2.08 7.95 -6.65
CA HIS A 61 -1.38 7.84 -7.93
C HIS A 61 -2.19 8.44 -9.07
N ALA A 62 -1.51 9.17 -9.96
CA ALA A 62 -2.13 9.87 -11.08
C ALA A 62 -1.97 9.09 -12.38
N TYR A 63 -3.06 8.55 -12.92
CA TYR A 63 -3.06 7.87 -14.22
C TYR A 63 -3.25 8.87 -15.36
N ARG A 64 -2.32 8.84 -16.33
CA ARG A 64 -2.32 9.74 -17.50
C ARG A 64 -2.80 9.08 -18.79
N ARG A 65 -3.15 7.80 -18.74
CA ARG A 65 -3.63 7.04 -19.91
C ARG A 65 -4.83 6.18 -19.51
N PRO A 66 -5.86 6.07 -20.36
CA PRO A 66 -6.96 5.14 -20.14
C PRO A 66 -6.45 3.70 -20.20
N GLY A 67 -7.10 2.80 -19.48
CA GLY A 67 -6.71 1.41 -19.37
C GLY A 67 -7.11 0.77 -18.05
N ALA A 68 -6.99 -0.57 -18.00
CA ALA A 68 -7.16 -1.35 -16.79
C ALA A 68 -5.81 -1.56 -16.11
N TYR A 69 -5.70 -1.18 -14.85
CA TYR A 69 -4.49 -1.28 -14.05
C TYR A 69 -4.73 -2.17 -12.83
N SER A 70 -3.79 -3.08 -12.56
CA SER A 70 -3.79 -3.89 -11.35
C SER A 70 -2.88 -3.25 -10.32
N ILE A 71 -3.49 -2.75 -9.25
CA ILE A 71 -2.78 -2.13 -8.14
C ILE A 71 -2.49 -3.22 -7.11
N ARG A 72 -1.22 -3.47 -6.82
CA ARG A 72 -0.78 -4.40 -5.79
C ARG A 72 -0.15 -3.64 -4.64
N VAL A 73 -0.54 -3.99 -3.42
CA VAL A 73 0.13 -3.52 -2.20
C VAL A 73 0.80 -4.70 -1.52
N THR A 74 2.03 -4.50 -1.06
CA THR A 74 2.81 -5.49 -0.33
C THR A 74 3.32 -4.87 0.96
N LEU A 75 2.99 -5.54 2.07
CA LEU A 75 3.53 -5.27 3.39
C LEU A 75 4.84 -6.03 3.56
N ARG A 76 5.94 -5.34 3.84
CA ARG A 76 7.27 -5.94 4.00
C ARG A 76 7.88 -5.61 5.36
N ARG A 77 8.68 -6.53 5.90
CA ARG A 77 9.53 -6.30 7.07
C ARG A 77 10.88 -6.96 6.85
N VAL A 78 11.97 -6.21 6.96
CA VAL A 78 13.35 -6.70 6.75
C VAL A 78 13.47 -7.52 5.45
N GLY A 79 12.89 -7.00 4.35
CA GLY A 79 12.90 -7.65 3.03
C GLY A 79 11.90 -8.79 2.81
N ARG A 80 11.28 -9.33 3.88
CA ARG A 80 10.26 -10.39 3.79
C ARG A 80 8.86 -9.79 3.57
N ALA A 81 8.10 -10.35 2.62
CA ALA A 81 6.68 -10.02 2.46
C ALA A 81 5.85 -10.71 3.54
N LEU A 82 5.07 -9.92 4.28
CA LEU A 82 4.19 -10.38 5.36
C LEU A 82 2.75 -10.55 4.88
N ALA A 83 2.28 -9.60 4.08
CA ALA A 83 0.94 -9.59 3.51
C ALA A 83 0.96 -8.90 2.14
N ALA A 84 -0.02 -9.23 1.30
CA ALA A 84 -0.23 -8.54 0.06
C ALA A 84 -1.71 -8.52 -0.29
N ALA A 85 -2.14 -7.46 -0.98
CA ALA A 85 -3.48 -7.37 -1.55
C ALA A 85 -3.38 -6.82 -2.98
N THR A 86 -4.41 -7.07 -3.78
CA THR A 86 -4.48 -6.61 -5.15
C THR A 86 -5.89 -6.16 -5.47
N THR A 87 -6.01 -5.03 -6.17
CA THR A 87 -7.27 -4.51 -6.68
C THR A 87 -7.10 -4.09 -8.14
N GLN A 88 -8.21 -3.93 -8.85
CA GLN A 88 -8.21 -3.49 -10.24
C GLN A 88 -8.95 -2.16 -10.36
N VAL A 89 -8.40 -1.26 -11.18
CA VAL A 89 -9.03 0.00 -11.54
C VAL A 89 -9.11 0.12 -13.05
N ASP A 90 -10.23 0.63 -13.56
CA ASP A 90 -10.47 0.86 -14.98
C ASP A 90 -10.61 2.37 -15.21
N ILE A 91 -9.69 2.94 -15.99
CA ILE A 91 -9.62 4.38 -16.30
C ILE A 91 -10.20 4.61 -17.71
N ARG A 92 -11.25 5.45 -17.83
CA ARG A 92 -12.04 5.63 -19.06
C ARG A 92 -12.05 7.04 -19.63
#